data_AF-A0A2W4X666-F1
#
_entry.id   AF-A0A2W4X666-F1
#
_cell.length_a   1.000
_cell.length_b   1.000
_cell.length_c   1.000
_cell.angle_alpha   90.00
_cell.angle_beta   90.00
_cell.angle_gamma   90.00
#
_symmetry.space_group_name_H-M   'P 1'
#
loop_
_entity.id
_entity.type
_entity.pdbx_description
1 polymer ?
#
loop_
_entity_poly.entity_id
_entity_poly.type
_entity_poly.pdbx_seq_one_letter_code
_entity_poly.pdbx_strand_id
1 'polypeptide(L)'
;MTLTVERKLDPQIIIEKLLAELGEPWLPVHEQALEAVKSGDAETLRLLSATNLDDSFCRACGYMASIPKLPPTVAILIAESARAIADAQRERAIHRLNVITAELLEP
;
A
#
# COMPACT_ATOMS: atom_id res chain seq x y z
N MET A 1 38.37 14.22 1.29
CA MET A 1 37.40 13.77 0.27
C MET A 1 36.58 12.64 0.88
N THR A 2 35.39 12.95 1.36
CA THR A 2 34.45 11.94 1.88
C THR A 2 33.76 11.34 0.68
N LEU A 3 34.08 10.08 0.36
CA LEU A 3 33.32 9.30 -0.61
C LEU A 3 31.95 9.03 0.01
N THR A 4 31.00 9.94 -0.21
CA THR A 4 29.58 9.65 0.00
C THR A 4 29.22 8.56 -1.00
N VAL A 5 29.19 7.32 -0.53
CA VAL A 5 28.57 6.21 -1.25
C VAL A 5 27.12 6.64 -1.47
N GLU A 6 26.78 7.08 -2.67
CA GLU A 6 25.39 7.28 -3.08
C GLU A 6 24.69 5.94 -2.90
N ARG A 7 23.94 5.81 -1.82
CA ARG A 7 23.14 4.63 -1.55
C ARG A 7 21.99 4.68 -2.53
N LYS A 8 22.19 4.11 -3.71
CA LYS A 8 21.19 4.06 -4.77
C LYS A 8 19.95 3.36 -4.22
N LEU A 9 18.84 4.09 -4.11
CA LEU A 9 17.56 3.55 -3.70
C LEU A 9 17.15 2.46 -4.68
N ASP A 10 16.85 1.27 -4.17
CA ASP A 10 16.31 0.17 -4.94
C ASP A 10 14.77 0.21 -4.85
N PRO A 11 14.05 0.49 -5.95
CA PRO A 11 12.59 0.53 -5.95
C PRO A 11 11.94 -0.76 -5.45
N GLN A 12 12.54 -1.90 -5.77
CA GLN A 12 11.99 -3.20 -5.42
C GLN A 12 12.04 -3.40 -3.91
N ILE A 13 13.16 -3.08 -3.28
CA ILE A 13 13.31 -3.13 -1.82
C ILE A 13 12.32 -2.19 -1.13
N ILE A 14 12.06 -1.01 -1.69
CA ILE A 14 11.09 -0.06 -1.14
C ILE A 14 9.68 -0.67 -1.19
N ILE A 15 9.27 -1.18 -2.34
CA ILE A 15 7.94 -1.78 -2.54
C ILE A 15 7.77 -2.99 -1.64
N GLU A 16 8.76 -3.88 -1.55
CA GLU A 16 8.73 -5.06 -0.67
C GLU A 16 8.55 -4.68 0.79
N LYS A 17 9.26 -3.66 1.27
CA LYS A 17 9.11 -3.17 2.64
C LYS A 17 7.73 -2.57 2.89
N LEU A 18 7.22 -1.76 1.95
CA LEU A 18 5.89 -1.17 2.07
C LEU A 18 4.79 -2.23 2.02
N LEU A 19 4.92 -3.25 1.16
CA LEU A 19 3.98 -4.37 1.08
C LEU A 19 3.98 -5.20 2.37
N ALA A 20 5.16 -5.44 2.96
CA ALA A 20 5.25 -6.16 4.24
C ALA A 20 4.47 -5.44 5.35
N GLU A 21 4.55 -4.10 5.41
CA GLU A 21 3.79 -3.29 6.36
C GLU A 21 2.30 -3.16 6.00
N LEU A 22 1.94 -3.20 4.70
CA LEU A 22 0.55 -3.23 4.25
C LEU A 22 -0.14 -4.54 4.65
N GLY A 23 0.59 -5.66 4.59
CA GLY A 23 0.12 -6.99 4.95
C GLY A 23 -0.91 -7.57 3.97
N GLU A 24 -1.57 -8.65 4.40
CA GLU A 24 -2.44 -9.46 3.52
C GLU A 24 -3.76 -8.76 3.14
N PRO A 25 -4.27 -8.96 1.92
CA PRO A 25 -5.55 -8.41 1.50
C PRO A 25 -6.70 -9.01 2.33
N TRP A 26 -7.74 -8.22 2.60
CA TRP A 26 -8.95 -8.71 3.30
C TRP A 26 -10.26 -8.40 2.57
N LEU A 27 -10.18 -7.73 1.42
CA LEU A 27 -11.28 -7.51 0.49
C LEU A 27 -10.89 -7.96 -0.92
N PRO A 28 -11.85 -8.34 -1.78
CA PRO A 28 -11.55 -8.75 -3.15
C PRO A 28 -10.79 -7.69 -3.98
N VAL A 29 -11.04 -6.40 -3.72
CA VAL A 29 -10.32 -5.31 -4.41
C VAL A 29 -8.86 -5.19 -3.95
N HIS A 30 -8.56 -5.59 -2.71
CA HIS A 30 -7.18 -5.61 -2.18
C HIS A 30 -6.36 -6.71 -2.84
N GLU A 31 -6.96 -7.86 -3.11
CA GLU A 31 -6.30 -8.95 -3.85
C GLU A 31 -5.89 -8.49 -5.25
N GLN A 32 -6.80 -7.83 -5.96
CA GLN A 32 -6.52 -7.24 -7.29
C GLN A 32 -5.41 -6.20 -7.23
N ALA A 33 -5.46 -5.30 -6.24
CA ALA A 33 -4.42 -4.29 -6.05
C ALA A 33 -3.05 -4.92 -5.74
N LEU A 34 -2.99 -5.92 -4.86
CA LEU A 34 -1.76 -6.61 -4.50
C LEU A 34 -1.14 -7.33 -5.71
N GLU A 35 -1.96 -8.02 -6.51
CA GLU A 35 -1.49 -8.68 -7.72
C GLU A 35 -0.97 -7.68 -8.77
N ALA A 36 -1.64 -6.54 -8.91
CA ALA A 36 -1.17 -5.46 -9.78
C ALA A 36 0.16 -4.85 -9.30
N VAL A 37 0.40 -4.73 -7.99
CA VAL A 37 1.73 -4.35 -7.47
C VAL A 37 2.78 -5.40 -7.83
N LYS A 38 2.49 -6.68 -7.59
CA LYS A 38 3.44 -7.79 -7.83
C LYS A 38 3.80 -7.97 -9.30
N SER A 39 2.83 -7.77 -10.20
CA SER A 39 3.03 -7.87 -11.65
C SER A 39 3.57 -6.58 -12.29
N GLY A 40 3.64 -5.48 -11.54
CA GLY A 40 4.08 -4.18 -12.05
C GLY A 40 3.05 -3.48 -12.94
N ASP A 41 1.77 -3.86 -12.86
CA ASP A 41 0.66 -3.27 -13.61
C ASP A 41 0.26 -1.91 -13.03
N ALA A 42 1.03 -0.89 -13.39
CA ALA A 42 0.81 0.47 -12.94
C ALA A 42 -0.51 1.09 -13.45
N GLU A 43 -1.09 0.60 -14.54
CA GLU A 43 -2.35 1.11 -15.07
C GLU A 43 -3.52 0.67 -14.19
N THR A 44 -3.60 -0.64 -13.90
CA THR A 44 -4.60 -1.20 -12.99
C THR A 44 -4.51 -0.55 -11.60
N LEU A 45 -3.31 -0.35 -11.07
CA LEU A 45 -3.14 0.31 -9.77
C LEU A 45 -3.71 1.74 -9.72
N ARG A 46 -3.49 2.51 -10.79
CA ARG A 46 -4.03 3.88 -10.89
C ARG A 46 -5.54 3.87 -11.01
N LEU A 47 -6.09 2.95 -11.80
CA LEU A 47 -7.52 2.79 -11.95
C LEU A 47 -8.17 2.43 -10.60
N LEU A 48 -7.68 1.38 -9.94
CA LEU A 48 -8.18 0.93 -8.63
C LEU A 48 -8.10 2.05 -7.59
N SER A 49 -6.97 2.76 -7.50
CA SER A 49 -6.83 3.89 -6.57
C SER A 49 -7.75 5.07 -6.91
N ALA A 50 -8.11 5.29 -8.17
CA ALA A 50 -8.98 6.38 -8.60
C ALA A 50 -10.47 6.05 -8.48
N THR A 51 -10.84 4.77 -8.48
CA THR A 51 -12.23 4.31 -8.40
C THR A 51 -12.65 3.82 -7.02
N ASN A 52 -11.70 3.64 -6.08
CA ASN A 52 -11.94 3.26 -4.69
C ASN A 52 -11.37 4.34 -3.75
N LEU A 53 -11.99 5.53 -3.77
CA LEU A 53 -11.44 6.76 -3.16
C LEU A 53 -11.31 6.70 -1.63
N ASP A 54 -12.15 5.91 -0.97
CA ASP A 54 -12.19 5.70 0.47
C ASP A 54 -11.38 4.50 0.93
N ASP A 55 -10.77 3.74 0.01
CA ASP A 55 -10.01 2.54 0.31
C ASP A 55 -8.52 2.86 0.47
N SER A 56 -8.04 2.83 1.71
CA SER A 56 -6.65 3.17 2.01
C SER A 56 -5.65 2.12 1.51
N PHE A 57 -6.06 0.87 1.35
CA PHE A 57 -5.22 -0.19 0.80
C PHE A 57 -4.95 0.07 -0.69
N CYS A 58 -6.01 0.30 -1.47
CA CYS A 58 -5.90 0.66 -2.89
C CYS A 58 -5.09 1.93 -3.09
N ARG A 59 -5.28 2.94 -2.25
CA ARG A 59 -4.51 4.18 -2.27
C ARG A 59 -3.03 3.96 -1.99
N ALA A 60 -2.68 3.11 -1.02
CA ALA A 60 -1.29 2.75 -0.73
C ALA A 60 -0.62 2.11 -1.96
N CYS A 61 -1.28 1.13 -2.59
CA CYS A 61 -0.81 0.48 -3.82
C CYS A 61 -0.70 1.48 -4.99
N GLY A 62 -1.63 2.43 -5.10
CA GLY A 62 -1.60 3.50 -6.10
C GLY A 62 -0.35 4.38 -6.03
N TYR A 63 0.09 4.76 -4.82
CA TYR A 63 1.36 5.49 -4.64
C TYR A 63 2.58 4.64 -5.04
N MET A 64 2.55 3.34 -4.74
CA MET A 64 3.62 2.41 -5.10
C MET A 64 3.80 2.27 -6.62
N ALA A 65 2.74 2.44 -7.41
CA ALA A 65 2.77 2.30 -8.88
C ALA A 65 3.81 3.20 -9.58
N SER A 66 4.23 4.31 -8.96
CA SER A 66 5.21 5.23 -9.54
C SER A 66 6.61 5.10 -8.94
N ILE A 67 6.80 4.31 -7.88
CA ILE A 67 8.09 4.07 -7.23
C ILE A 67 9.14 3.43 -8.16
N PRO A 68 8.80 2.45 -9.04
CA PRO A 68 9.77 1.84 -9.96
C PRO A 68 10.50 2.84 -10.86
N LYS A 69 9.90 4.01 -11.09
CA LYS A 69 10.45 5.07 -11.94
C LYS A 69 11.41 6.01 -11.21
N LEU A 70 11.55 5.88 -9.88
CA LEU A 70 12.34 6.76 -9.01
C LEU A 70 12.20 8.25 -9.38
N PRO A 71 10.97 8.79 -9.43
CA PRO A 71 10.81 10.22 -9.73
C PRO A 71 11.50 11.06 -8.64
N PRO A 72 11.81 12.34 -8.91
CA PRO A 72 12.36 13.25 -7.90
C PRO A 72 11.51 13.33 -6.62
N THR A 73 10.22 13.01 -6.73
CA THR A 73 9.24 12.96 -5.65
C THR A 73 9.13 11.59 -4.97
N VAL A 74 10.07 10.65 -5.19
CA VAL A 74 9.98 9.28 -4.62
C VAL A 74 9.88 9.29 -3.10
N ALA A 75 10.55 10.23 -2.42
CA ALA A 75 10.42 10.39 -0.96
C ALA A 75 8.98 10.73 -0.53
N ILE A 76 8.28 11.54 -1.34
CA ILE A 76 6.86 11.86 -1.11
C ILE A 76 6.01 10.62 -1.36
N LEU A 77 6.25 9.87 -2.44
CA LEU A 77 5.52 8.62 -2.71
C LEU A 77 5.67 7.61 -1.56
N ILE A 78 6.88 7.43 -1.02
CA ILE A 78 7.13 6.57 0.14
C ILE A 78 6.36 7.06 1.36
N ALA A 79 6.39 8.37 1.64
CA ALA A 79 5.69 8.95 2.77
C ALA A 79 4.16 8.79 2.66
N GLU A 80 3.59 9.04 1.49
CA GLU A 80 2.15 8.88 1.25
C GLU A 80 1.73 7.41 1.26
N SER A 81 2.54 6.50 0.71
CA SER A 81 2.34 5.06 0.88
C SER A 81 2.31 4.67 2.36
N ALA A 82 3.27 5.15 3.17
CA ALA A 82 3.33 4.84 4.60
C ALA A 82 2.11 5.35 5.38
N ARG A 83 1.62 6.57 5.07
CA ARG A 83 0.39 7.09 5.69
C ARG A 83 -0.84 6.29 5.30
N ALA A 84 -0.98 5.96 4.02
CA ALA A 84 -2.08 5.14 3.52
C ALA A 84 -2.05 3.72 4.13
N ILE A 85 -0.86 3.14 4.33
CA ILE A 85 -0.69 1.87 5.05
C ILE A 85 -1.19 1.98 6.48
N ALA A 86 -0.83 3.04 7.21
CA ALA A 86 -1.30 3.25 8.58
C ALA A 86 -2.84 3.36 8.66
N ASP A 87 -3.45 4.08 7.71
CA ASP A 87 -4.91 4.16 7.58
C ASP A 87 -5.53 2.78 7.29
N ALA A 88 -4.94 2.00 6.37
CA ALA A 88 -5.38 0.66 6.03
C ALA A 88 -5.30 -0.30 7.24
N GLN A 89 -4.24 -0.23 8.05
CA GLN A 89 -4.15 -1.03 9.29
C GLN A 89 -5.24 -0.66 10.29
N ARG A 90 -5.55 0.64 10.43
CA ARG A 90 -6.65 1.09 11.29
C ARG A 90 -8.00 0.56 10.79
N GLU A 91 -8.25 0.64 9.49
CA GLU A 91 -9.46 0.10 8.84
C GLU A 91 -9.59 -1.40 9.05
N ARG A 92 -8.51 -2.17 8.83
CA ARG A 92 -8.44 -3.62 9.09
C ARG A 92 -8.78 -3.94 10.54
N ALA A 93 -8.19 -3.21 11.48
CA ALA A 93 -8.42 -3.41 12.91
C ALA A 93 -9.90 -3.18 13.26
N ILE A 94 -10.49 -2.07 12.79
CA ILE A 94 -11.90 -1.77 13.00
C ILE A 94 -12.79 -2.86 12.37
N HIS A 95 -12.52 -3.26 11.13
CA HIS A 95 -13.28 -4.31 10.44
C HIS A 95 -13.28 -5.61 11.25
N ARG A 96 -12.10 -6.08 11.69
CA ARG A 96 -11.97 -7.28 12.52
C ARG A 96 -12.69 -7.15 13.85
N LEU A 97 -12.58 -6.01 14.53
CA LEU A 97 -13.22 -5.78 15.82
C LEU A 97 -14.75 -5.72 15.69
N ASN A 98 -15.30 -5.20 14.59
CA ASN A 98 -16.73 -5.24 14.34
C ASN A 98 -17.24 -6.68 14.21
N VAL A 99 -16.53 -7.54 13.47
CA VAL A 99 -16.88 -8.97 13.34
C VAL A 99 -16.87 -9.66 14.70
N ILE A 100 -15.78 -9.52 15.46
CA ILE A 100 -15.65 -10.09 16.81
C ILE A 100 -16.77 -9.58 17.73
N THR A 101 -17.06 -8.28 17.68
CA THR A 101 -18.09 -7.68 18.53
C THR A 101 -19.48 -8.21 18.18
N ALA A 102 -19.78 -8.41 16.89
CA ALA A 102 -21.04 -9.01 16.45
C ALA A 102 -21.16 -10.47 16.94
N GLU A 103 -20.12 -11.30 16.76
CA GLU A 103 -20.08 -12.68 17.25
C GLU A 103 -20.30 -12.80 18.76
N LEU A 104 -19.83 -11.82 19.54
CA LEU A 104 -19.99 -11.80 21.00
C LEU A 104 -21.38 -11.34 21.46
N LEU A 105 -22.13 -10.64 20.62
CA LEU A 105 -23.43 -10.04 20.98
C LEU A 105 -24.62 -10.74 20.31
N GLU A 106 -24.40 -11.50 19.24
CA GLU A 106 -25.44 -12.32 18.61
C GLU A 106 -25.65 -13.63 19.41
N PRO A 107 -26.90 -13.98 19.78
CA PRO A 107 -27.23 -15.12 20.65
C PRO A 107 -27.09 -16.49 19.99
#